data_AF-A0A940ACJ0-F1
#
_entry.id   AF-A0A940ACJ0-F1
#
_cell.length_a   1.000
_cell.length_b   1.000
_cell.length_c   1.000
_cell.angle_alpha   90.00
_cell.angle_beta   90.00
_cell.angle_gamma   90.00
#
_symmetry.space_group_name_H-M   'P 1'
#
loop_
_entity.id
_entity.type
_entity.pdbx_description
1 polymer ?
#
loop_
_entity_poly.entity_id
_entity_poly.type
_entity_poly.pdbx_seq_one_letter_code
_entity_poly.pdbx_strand_id
1 'polypeptide(L)'
;MRCNVCGAQLDDGTKTCPYCGCATEGDGKQVTVYTASDASTVENTGINADAAISPAFMADSSVGREEGPSVGLKWAHFLGYFALWIGALVDLSSAVQMLTGSLYDVGGANAEMVYRVYGSLRYVDKFYGIGLLVLAGLAVLAAISILRYKAMAGTLVCALNGLSFLVGIAYIVMLSHIIGHNQMNASNAVGTLISIAFFCVNIVYFKKRKHIFVN
;
A
#
# COMPACT_ATOMS: atom_id res chain seq x y z
N MET A 1 -13.03 19.49 -29.99
CA MET A 1 -14.04 18.43 -29.63
C MET A 1 -13.95 18.00 -28.15
N ARG A 2 -14.91 17.25 -27.58
CA ARG A 2 -14.82 16.67 -26.22
C ARG A 2 -14.76 15.15 -26.28
N CYS A 3 -13.92 14.52 -25.46
CA CYS A 3 -13.84 13.08 -25.37
C CYS A 3 -15.15 12.49 -24.81
N ASN A 4 -15.74 11.53 -25.51
CA ASN A 4 -16.97 10.84 -25.09
C ASN A 4 -16.77 9.87 -23.90
N VAL A 5 -15.51 9.50 -23.59
CA VAL A 5 -15.19 8.61 -22.47
C VAL A 5 -14.81 9.40 -21.21
N CYS A 6 -13.92 10.38 -21.32
CA CYS A 6 -13.38 11.11 -20.16
C CYS A 6 -13.79 12.59 -20.08
N GLY A 7 -14.54 13.11 -21.06
CA GLY A 7 -15.04 14.49 -21.04
C GLY A 7 -13.99 15.58 -21.29
N ALA A 8 -12.71 15.22 -21.46
CA ALA A 8 -11.62 16.17 -21.71
C ALA A 8 -11.83 16.97 -23.01
N GLN A 9 -11.49 18.26 -22.97
CA GLN A 9 -11.44 19.12 -24.16
C GLN A 9 -10.24 18.68 -25.01
N LEU A 10 -10.50 18.35 -26.27
CA LEU A 10 -9.51 17.89 -27.25
C LEU A 10 -9.37 18.92 -28.37
N ASP A 11 -8.13 19.13 -28.77
CA ASP A 11 -7.79 19.90 -29.96
C ASP A 11 -8.26 19.15 -31.22
N ASP A 12 -8.74 19.91 -32.21
CA ASP A 12 -9.33 19.34 -33.42
C ASP A 12 -8.26 18.57 -34.23
N GLY A 13 -8.55 17.29 -34.54
CA GLY A 13 -7.64 16.39 -35.28
C GLY A 13 -6.91 15.35 -34.43
N THR A 14 -7.12 15.32 -33.11
CA THR A 14 -6.51 14.32 -32.23
C THR A 14 -7.18 12.94 -32.43
N LYS A 15 -6.41 11.90 -32.81
CA LYS A 15 -6.91 10.52 -33.04
C LYS A 15 -7.00 9.66 -31.78
N THR A 16 -6.29 10.06 -30.73
CA THR A 16 -6.26 9.35 -29.45
C THR A 16 -6.22 10.38 -28.34
N CYS A 17 -7.15 10.30 -27.41
CA CYS A 17 -7.21 11.26 -26.32
C CYS A 17 -6.00 11.07 -25.37
N PRO A 18 -5.20 12.12 -25.10
CA PRO A 18 -4.00 12.04 -24.27
C PRO A 18 -4.31 11.82 -22.78
N TYR A 19 -5.58 11.95 -22.39
CA TYR A 19 -6.04 11.80 -21.01
C TYR A 19 -6.58 10.39 -20.70
N CYS A 20 -7.34 9.75 -21.60
CA CYS A 20 -7.89 8.39 -21.42
C CYS A 20 -7.18 7.30 -22.25
N GLY A 21 -6.42 7.66 -23.29
CA GLY A 21 -5.89 6.70 -24.27
C GLY A 21 -6.92 6.12 -25.25
N CYS A 22 -8.17 6.56 -25.17
CA CYS A 22 -9.26 6.10 -26.03
C CYS A 22 -9.17 6.73 -27.43
N ALA A 23 -9.36 5.90 -28.46
CA ALA A 23 -9.35 6.33 -29.86
C ALA A 23 -10.54 7.26 -30.10
N THR A 24 -10.27 8.44 -30.61
CA THR A 24 -11.27 9.42 -31.01
C THR A 24 -11.38 9.35 -32.52
N GLU A 25 -12.26 8.46 -33.00
CA GLU A 25 -12.65 8.47 -34.39
C GLU A 25 -13.53 9.71 -34.62
N GLY A 26 -13.03 10.59 -35.50
CA GLY A 26 -13.92 11.49 -36.20
C GLY A 26 -14.99 10.64 -36.89
N ASP A 27 -16.24 11.02 -36.64
CA ASP A 27 -17.45 10.43 -37.22
C ASP A 27 -17.99 9.14 -36.56
N GLY A 28 -18.45 9.30 -35.31
CA GLY A 28 -19.82 8.89 -34.94
C GLY A 28 -20.20 7.41 -34.92
N LYS A 29 -19.29 6.44 -35.01
CA LYS A 29 -19.65 5.01 -34.89
C LYS A 29 -18.76 4.25 -33.89
N GLN A 30 -19.42 3.43 -33.06
CA GLN A 30 -18.83 2.70 -31.94
C GLN A 30 -18.00 1.50 -32.41
N VAL A 31 -16.81 1.32 -31.84
CA VAL A 31 -16.10 0.02 -31.82
C VAL A 31 -15.67 -0.27 -30.38
N THR A 32 -16.31 -1.26 -29.76
CA THR A 32 -15.84 -1.93 -28.54
C THR A 32 -14.55 -2.69 -28.86
N VAL A 33 -13.43 -2.29 -28.27
CA VAL A 33 -12.19 -3.10 -28.26
C VAL A 33 -12.00 -3.65 -26.86
N TYR A 34 -12.47 -4.88 -26.63
CA TYR A 34 -11.93 -5.74 -25.58
C TYR A 34 -10.84 -6.58 -26.23
N THR A 35 -9.57 -6.34 -25.89
CA THR A 35 -8.53 -7.35 -26.12
C THR A 35 -8.32 -8.11 -24.83
N ALA A 36 -9.05 -9.22 -24.68
CA ALA A 36 -8.63 -10.34 -23.86
C ALA A 36 -8.21 -11.46 -24.83
N SER A 37 -6.90 -11.69 -24.90
CA SER A 37 -6.31 -12.88 -25.48
C SER A 37 -6.80 -14.12 -24.74
N ASP A 38 -7.08 -15.16 -25.52
CA ASP A 38 -7.27 -16.57 -25.14
C ASP A 38 -8.61 -16.96 -24.50
N ALA A 39 -9.60 -17.29 -25.34
CA ALA A 39 -10.26 -18.60 -25.32
C ALA A 39 -11.25 -18.73 -26.49
N SER A 40 -11.08 -19.81 -27.23
CA SER A 40 -11.83 -20.23 -28.42
C SER A 40 -13.28 -20.66 -28.13
N THR A 41 -14.10 -20.47 -29.18
CA THR A 41 -15.38 -21.12 -29.54
C THR A 41 -16.59 -20.89 -28.63
N VAL A 42 -17.63 -20.24 -29.18
CA VAL A 42 -18.98 -20.82 -29.41
C VAL A 42 -19.77 -19.89 -30.37
N GLU A 43 -20.28 -20.47 -31.46
CA GLU A 43 -21.36 -19.94 -32.31
C GLU A 43 -22.66 -19.75 -31.49
N ASN A 44 -23.43 -18.67 -31.68
CA ASN A 44 -24.75 -18.78 -32.35
C ASN A 44 -25.45 -17.43 -32.55
N THR A 45 -26.25 -17.46 -33.60
CA THR A 45 -27.19 -16.50 -34.17
C THR A 45 -28.38 -16.11 -33.26
N GLY A 46 -28.96 -14.92 -33.50
CA GLY A 46 -30.43 -14.78 -33.57
C GLY A 46 -31.17 -13.71 -32.71
N ILE A 47 -31.67 -12.67 -33.41
CA ILE A 47 -33.04 -12.05 -33.39
C ILE A 47 -33.65 -11.38 -32.10
N ASN A 48 -33.85 -10.06 -32.22
CA ASN A 48 -34.87 -9.07 -31.73
C ASN A 48 -35.68 -9.18 -30.41
N ALA A 49 -35.73 -7.99 -29.76
CA ALA A 49 -36.84 -7.25 -29.12
C ALA A 49 -37.64 -7.86 -27.96
N ASP A 50 -37.61 -7.22 -26.78
CA ASP A 50 -38.75 -6.45 -26.24
C ASP A 50 -38.43 -5.79 -24.88
N ALA A 51 -39.21 -4.75 -24.57
CA ALA A 51 -38.98 -3.79 -23.50
C ALA A 51 -39.42 -4.24 -22.08
N ALA A 52 -38.80 -3.58 -21.09
CA ALA A 52 -39.39 -3.01 -19.88
C ALA A 52 -39.04 -3.61 -18.50
N ILE A 53 -38.88 -2.65 -17.56
CA ILE A 53 -39.01 -2.69 -16.10
C ILE A 53 -37.68 -2.79 -15.31
N SER A 54 -37.19 -1.62 -14.88
CA SER A 54 -36.34 -1.44 -13.70
C SER A 54 -37.12 -1.74 -12.41
N PRO A 55 -36.40 -2.08 -11.32
CA PRO A 55 -36.55 -1.27 -10.13
C PRO A 55 -35.21 -0.70 -9.65
N ALA A 56 -35.32 0.55 -9.23
CA ALA A 56 -34.26 1.37 -8.66
C ALA A 56 -33.64 0.71 -7.42
N PHE A 57 -32.32 0.56 -7.44
CA PHE A 57 -31.50 0.71 -6.25
C PHE A 57 -30.56 1.89 -6.48
N MET A 58 -31.11 3.10 -6.30
CA MET A 58 -30.32 4.31 -6.24
C MET A 58 -29.61 4.36 -4.89
N ALA A 59 -28.40 3.80 -4.84
CA ALA A 59 -27.39 4.27 -3.91
C ALA A 59 -26.67 5.44 -4.57
N ASP A 60 -27.12 6.65 -4.23
CA ASP A 60 -26.37 7.88 -4.41
C ASP A 60 -25.00 7.73 -3.75
N SER A 61 -23.96 7.87 -4.56
CA SER A 61 -22.59 8.13 -4.14
C SER A 61 -21.93 8.94 -5.25
N SER A 62 -22.47 10.13 -5.45
CA SER A 62 -21.81 11.24 -6.14
C SER A 62 -20.58 11.72 -5.34
N VAL A 63 -19.54 10.90 -5.27
CA VAL A 63 -18.17 11.34 -5.01
C VAL A 63 -17.34 10.83 -6.16
N GLY A 64 -16.97 11.76 -7.05
CA GLY A 64 -16.14 11.51 -8.22
C GLY A 64 -14.87 10.76 -7.83
N ARG A 65 -14.83 9.47 -8.15
CA ARG A 65 -13.57 8.76 -8.32
C ARG A 65 -13.01 9.24 -9.65
N GLU A 66 -12.31 10.38 -9.60
CA GLU A 66 -11.45 10.80 -10.70
C GLU A 66 -10.36 9.74 -10.83
N GLU A 67 -10.59 8.75 -11.70
CA GLU A 67 -9.51 7.92 -12.23
C GLU A 67 -8.73 8.79 -13.21
N GLY A 68 -7.87 9.64 -12.63
CA GLY A 68 -6.89 10.42 -13.36
C GLY A 68 -5.99 9.53 -14.22
N PRO A 69 -5.29 10.12 -15.20
CA PRO A 69 -4.54 9.43 -16.25
C PRO A 69 -3.69 8.29 -15.69
N SER A 70 -3.48 7.23 -16.49
CA SER A 70 -2.79 5.98 -16.11
C SER A 70 -1.27 6.11 -15.83
N VAL A 71 -0.85 7.23 -15.22
CA VAL A 71 0.50 7.53 -14.75
C VAL A 71 0.95 6.58 -13.63
N GLY A 72 1.34 5.36 -14.00
CA GLY A 72 2.22 4.48 -13.22
C GLY A 72 1.95 4.40 -11.71
N LEU A 73 0.68 4.31 -11.29
CA LEU A 73 0.27 4.19 -9.88
C LEU A 73 0.45 2.78 -9.33
N LYS A 74 0.92 1.82 -10.14
CA LYS A 74 1.15 0.42 -9.76
C LYS A 74 1.87 0.25 -8.42
N TRP A 75 2.90 1.06 -8.15
CA TRP A 75 3.62 1.03 -6.87
C TRP A 75 2.76 1.54 -5.70
N ALA A 76 2.07 2.67 -5.86
CA ALA A 76 1.14 3.17 -4.83
C ALA A 76 0.00 2.17 -4.57
N HIS A 77 -0.56 1.56 -5.61
CA HIS A 77 -1.57 0.51 -5.48
C HIS A 77 -1.00 -0.71 -4.76
N PHE A 78 0.19 -1.18 -5.13
CA PHE A 78 0.86 -2.27 -4.41
C PHE A 78 1.06 -1.95 -2.93
N LEU A 79 1.52 -0.73 -2.59
CA LEU A 79 1.66 -0.29 -1.21
C LEU A 79 0.31 -0.27 -0.46
N GLY A 80 -0.69 0.40 -1.04
CA GLY A 80 -1.99 0.65 -0.39
C GLY A 80 -2.90 -0.56 -0.31
N TYR A 81 -2.81 -1.50 -1.27
CA TYR A 81 -3.62 -2.73 -1.27
C TYR A 81 -2.96 -3.91 -0.59
N PHE A 82 -1.62 -3.94 -0.50
CA PHE A 82 -0.91 -5.13 -0.02
C PHE A 82 0.20 -4.84 0.99
N ALA A 83 1.26 -4.16 0.59
CA ALA A 83 2.50 -4.14 1.36
C ALA A 83 2.33 -3.54 2.77
N LEU A 84 1.56 -2.45 2.90
CA LEU A 84 1.31 -1.80 4.18
C LEU A 84 0.41 -2.64 5.11
N TRP A 85 -0.51 -3.44 4.55
CA TRP A 85 -1.35 -4.34 5.33
C TRP A 85 -0.56 -5.53 5.87
N ILE A 86 0.28 -6.14 5.03
CA ILE A 86 1.19 -7.20 5.49
C ILE A 86 2.16 -6.66 6.54
N GLY A 87 2.74 -5.48 6.32
CA GLY A 87 3.57 -4.81 7.32
C GLY A 87 2.85 -4.62 8.65
N ALA A 88 1.62 -4.11 8.62
CA ALA A 88 0.80 -3.93 9.82
C ALA A 88 0.52 -5.25 10.56
N LEU A 89 0.28 -6.35 9.83
CA LEU A 89 0.08 -7.67 10.43
C LEU A 89 1.38 -8.22 11.06
N VAL A 90 2.52 -8.01 10.40
CA VAL A 90 3.83 -8.40 10.94
C VAL A 90 4.14 -7.60 12.20
N ASP A 91 3.94 -6.29 12.18
CA ASP A 91 4.13 -5.43 13.35
C ASP A 91 3.19 -5.82 14.50
N LEU A 92 1.91 -6.08 14.19
CA LEU A 92 0.92 -6.51 15.19
C LEU A 92 1.28 -7.86 15.81
N SER A 93 1.63 -8.85 14.98
CA SER A 93 2.02 -10.18 15.47
C SER A 93 3.29 -10.13 16.32
N SER A 94 4.28 -9.35 15.89
CA SER A 94 5.52 -9.12 16.64
C SER A 94 5.25 -8.40 17.95
N ALA A 95 4.40 -7.36 17.93
CA ALA A 95 3.97 -6.65 19.13
C ALA A 95 3.34 -7.59 20.15
N VAL A 96 2.40 -8.45 19.71
CA VAL A 96 1.77 -9.44 20.59
C VAL A 96 2.82 -10.35 21.21
N GLN A 97 3.74 -10.92 20.42
CA GLN A 97 4.78 -11.81 20.93
C GLN A 97 5.68 -11.14 21.98
N MET A 98 5.98 -9.86 21.83
CA MET A 98 6.82 -9.13 22.79
C MET A 98 6.04 -8.69 24.04
N LEU A 99 4.76 -8.34 23.86
CA LEU A 99 3.87 -7.97 24.96
C LEU A 99 3.40 -9.19 25.77
N THR A 100 3.43 -10.39 25.23
CA THR A 100 3.18 -11.63 25.99
C THR A 100 4.48 -12.28 26.48
N GLY A 101 5.60 -12.01 25.82
CA GLY A 101 6.87 -12.69 26.05
C GLY A 101 7.01 -13.99 25.25
N SER A 102 5.99 -14.37 24.46
CA SER A 102 6.02 -15.59 23.64
C SER A 102 7.03 -15.55 22.50
N LEU A 103 7.69 -14.40 22.28
CA LEU A 103 8.87 -14.30 21.42
C LEU A 103 9.95 -15.33 21.81
N TYR A 104 10.17 -15.55 23.10
CA TYR A 104 11.23 -16.44 23.59
C TYR A 104 10.87 -17.92 23.49
N ASP A 105 9.57 -18.24 23.46
CA ASP A 105 9.08 -19.61 23.37
C ASP A 105 9.50 -20.28 22.06
N VAL A 106 9.64 -19.50 20.98
CA VAL A 106 10.10 -19.96 19.66
C VAL A 106 11.54 -20.47 19.70
N GLY A 107 12.35 -20.00 20.66
CA GLY A 107 13.72 -20.46 20.92
C GLY A 107 13.83 -21.58 21.96
N GLY A 108 12.70 -22.10 22.45
CA GLY A 108 12.67 -23.11 23.52
C GLY A 108 13.00 -22.57 24.91
N ALA A 109 13.06 -21.25 25.08
CA ALA A 109 13.34 -20.59 26.35
C ALA A 109 12.06 -19.93 26.90
N ASN A 110 11.76 -20.13 28.19
CA ASN A 110 10.68 -19.39 28.83
C ASN A 110 11.10 -17.92 29.02
N ALA A 111 10.22 -16.98 28.65
CA ALA A 111 10.40 -15.55 28.87
C ALA A 111 10.85 -15.20 30.30
N GLU A 112 10.34 -15.90 31.31
CA GLU A 112 10.73 -15.67 32.70
C GLU A 112 12.19 -16.01 32.96
N MET A 113 12.73 -17.07 32.33
CA MET A 113 14.15 -17.40 32.45
C MET A 113 15.02 -16.31 31.82
N VAL A 114 14.64 -15.83 30.64
CA VAL A 114 15.37 -14.77 29.94
C VAL A 114 15.35 -13.48 30.76
N TYR A 115 14.19 -13.10 31.30
CA TYR A 115 14.06 -11.89 32.11
C TYR A 115 14.70 -12.00 33.48
N ARG A 116 14.89 -13.20 34.03
CA ARG A 116 15.69 -13.36 35.26
C ARG A 116 17.17 -13.04 35.03
N VAL A 117 17.71 -13.39 33.87
CA VAL A 117 19.10 -13.08 33.50
C VAL A 117 19.23 -11.62 33.06
N TYR A 118 18.29 -11.15 32.23
CA TYR A 118 18.28 -9.81 31.66
C TYR A 118 17.03 -9.04 32.10
N GLY A 119 17.00 -8.62 33.37
CA GLY A 119 15.82 -7.97 33.98
C GLY A 119 15.31 -6.73 33.25
N SER A 120 16.22 -5.90 32.73
CA SER A 120 15.88 -4.70 31.97
C SER A 120 15.21 -5.00 30.62
N LEU A 121 15.45 -6.19 30.05
CA LEU A 121 14.94 -6.58 28.74
C LEU A 121 13.41 -6.64 28.71
N ARG A 122 12.80 -7.03 29.82
CA ARG A 122 11.34 -7.04 29.96
C ARG A 122 10.73 -5.69 29.61
N TYR A 123 11.30 -4.60 30.11
CA TYR A 123 10.79 -3.25 29.86
C TYR A 123 11.03 -2.84 28.41
N VAL A 124 12.23 -3.10 27.88
CA VAL A 124 12.57 -2.82 26.48
C VAL A 124 11.59 -3.53 25.53
N ASP A 125 11.29 -4.80 25.77
CA ASP A 125 10.34 -5.56 24.95
C ASP A 125 8.93 -4.96 24.99
N LYS A 126 8.46 -4.52 26.18
CA LYS A 126 7.15 -3.87 26.27
C LYS A 126 7.12 -2.54 25.54
N PHE A 127 8.13 -1.69 25.69
CA PHE A 127 8.18 -0.41 25.01
C PHE A 127 8.27 -0.58 23.49
N TYR A 128 9.10 -1.51 23.03
CA TYR A 128 9.22 -1.81 21.62
C TYR A 128 7.93 -2.40 21.06
N GLY A 129 7.30 -3.34 21.77
CA GLY A 129 5.99 -3.90 21.39
C GLY A 129 4.90 -2.84 21.27
N ILE A 130 4.83 -1.87 22.19
CA ILE A 130 3.92 -0.71 22.07
C ILE A 130 4.26 0.12 20.83
N GLY A 131 5.56 0.36 20.58
CA GLY A 131 6.02 1.05 19.37
C GLY A 131 5.57 0.35 18.08
N LEU A 132 5.64 -0.98 18.03
CA LEU A 132 5.14 -1.77 16.91
C LEU A 132 3.62 -1.64 16.72
N LEU A 133 2.82 -1.58 17.80
CA LEU A 133 1.38 -1.30 17.68
C LEU A 133 1.10 0.07 17.05
N VAL A 134 1.89 1.09 17.42
CA VAL A 134 1.80 2.42 16.83
C VAL A 134 2.18 2.38 15.34
N LEU A 135 3.25 1.66 14.98
CA LEU A 135 3.66 1.47 13.59
C LEU A 135 2.60 0.73 12.76
N ALA A 136 1.97 -0.32 13.31
CA ALA A 136 0.86 -1.02 12.67
C ALA A 136 -0.31 -0.06 12.41
N GLY A 137 -0.67 0.78 13.39
CA GLY A 137 -1.70 1.80 13.22
C GLY A 137 -1.34 2.83 12.13
N LEU A 138 -0.11 3.31 12.12
CA LEU A 138 0.39 4.22 11.08
C LEU A 138 0.41 3.56 9.69
N ALA A 139 0.71 2.27 9.60
CA ALA A 139 0.67 1.52 8.34
C ALA A 139 -0.75 1.43 7.77
N VAL A 140 -1.76 1.19 8.62
CA VAL A 140 -3.17 1.23 8.21
C VAL A 140 -3.57 2.64 7.76
N LEU A 141 -3.20 3.67 8.50
CA LEU A 141 -3.45 5.07 8.11
C LEU A 141 -2.76 5.42 6.80
N ALA A 142 -1.54 4.91 6.56
CA ALA A 142 -0.79 5.10 5.33
C ALA A 142 -1.52 4.45 4.17
N ALA A 143 -1.96 3.20 4.33
CA ALA A 143 -2.70 2.47 3.31
C ALA A 143 -3.98 3.22 2.92
N ILE A 144 -4.80 3.61 3.91
CA ILE A 144 -6.03 4.37 3.68
C ILE A 144 -5.73 5.73 3.02
N SER A 145 -4.66 6.41 3.43
CA SER A 145 -4.29 7.70 2.83
C SER A 145 -3.91 7.58 1.36
N ILE A 146 -3.25 6.49 0.95
CA ILE A 146 -2.96 6.19 -0.46
C ILE A 146 -4.25 5.88 -1.21
N LEU A 147 -5.10 5.00 -0.68
CA LEU A 147 -6.36 4.58 -1.32
C LEU A 147 -7.36 5.74 -1.49
N ARG A 148 -7.30 6.75 -0.60
CA ARG A 148 -8.11 7.97 -0.67
C ARG A 148 -7.40 9.13 -1.37
N TYR A 149 -6.22 8.90 -1.96
CA TYR A 149 -5.42 9.92 -2.65
C TYR A 149 -5.19 11.20 -1.83
N LYS A 150 -5.02 11.06 -0.51
CA LYS A 150 -4.84 12.19 0.40
C LYS A 150 -3.50 12.89 0.19
N ALA A 151 -3.45 14.21 0.31
CA ALA A 151 -2.24 15.01 0.18
C ALA A 151 -1.08 14.59 1.12
N MET A 152 -1.44 14.04 2.27
CA MET A 152 -0.50 13.54 3.28
C MET A 152 0.03 12.13 3.02
N ALA A 153 -0.43 11.41 1.98
CA ALA A 153 -0.11 10.00 1.78
C ALA A 153 1.40 9.73 1.67
N GLY A 154 2.09 10.51 0.83
CA GLY A 154 3.53 10.37 0.68
C GLY A 154 4.29 10.67 1.97
N THR A 155 3.88 11.69 2.72
CA THR A 155 4.46 12.03 4.01
C THR A 155 4.28 10.90 5.02
N LEU A 156 3.09 10.30 5.09
CA LEU A 156 2.78 9.26 6.07
C LEU A 156 3.54 7.96 5.79
N VAL A 157 3.65 7.56 4.51
CA VAL A 157 4.48 6.41 4.10
C VAL A 157 5.96 6.65 4.40
N CYS A 158 6.48 7.84 4.10
CA CYS A 158 7.89 8.14 4.39
C CYS A 158 8.15 8.20 5.90
N ALA A 159 7.24 8.80 6.67
CA ALA A 159 7.32 8.85 8.13
C ALA A 159 7.27 7.44 8.74
N LEU A 160 6.37 6.57 8.27
CA LEU A 160 6.29 5.18 8.68
C LEU A 160 7.63 4.46 8.45
N ASN A 161 8.14 4.47 7.21
CA ASN A 161 9.39 3.77 6.88
C ASN A 161 10.59 4.32 7.68
N GLY A 162 10.67 5.64 7.85
CA GLY A 162 11.72 6.28 8.63
C GLY A 162 11.63 5.91 10.12
N LEU A 163 10.42 5.91 10.68
CA LEU A 163 10.20 5.55 12.08
C LEU A 163 10.46 4.06 12.32
N SER A 164 9.99 3.16 11.45
CA SER A 164 10.29 1.72 11.52
C SER A 164 11.79 1.46 11.52
N PHE A 165 12.55 2.13 10.65
CA PHE A 165 14.01 2.03 10.62
C PHE A 165 14.65 2.50 11.94
N LEU A 166 14.26 3.68 12.44
CA LEU A 166 14.81 4.23 13.69
C LEU A 166 14.50 3.34 14.90
N VAL A 167 13.26 2.88 15.00
CA VAL A 167 12.80 1.99 16.07
C VAL A 167 13.55 0.66 16.02
N GLY A 168 13.72 0.06 14.83
CA GLY A 168 14.48 -1.17 14.65
C GLY A 168 15.96 -1.04 15.04
N ILE A 169 16.63 0.03 14.61
CA ILE A 169 18.03 0.29 14.99
C ILE A 169 18.15 0.51 16.51
N ALA A 170 17.27 1.32 17.10
CA ALA A 170 17.28 1.56 18.54
C ALA A 170 17.13 0.25 19.33
N TYR A 171 16.26 -0.66 18.88
CA TYR A 171 16.08 -1.96 19.51
C TYR A 171 17.32 -2.84 19.41
N ILE A 172 17.97 -2.93 18.23
CA ILE A 172 19.22 -3.69 18.06
C ILE A 172 20.33 -3.14 18.97
N VAL A 173 20.45 -1.82 19.07
CA VAL A 173 21.45 -1.18 19.94
C VAL A 173 21.16 -1.47 21.42
N MET A 174 19.90 -1.34 21.85
CA MET A 174 19.50 -1.65 23.23
C MET A 174 19.73 -3.13 23.58
N LEU A 175 19.33 -4.04 22.71
CA LEU A 175 19.60 -5.47 22.90
C LEU A 175 21.10 -5.77 22.99
N SER A 176 21.91 -5.17 22.10
CA SER A 176 23.36 -5.36 22.12
C SER A 176 23.98 -4.90 23.43
N HIS A 177 23.48 -3.79 23.98
CA HIS A 177 23.92 -3.29 25.28
C HIS A 177 23.51 -4.21 26.43
N ILE A 178 22.27 -4.73 26.43
CA ILE A 178 21.75 -5.59 27.52
C ILE A 178 22.43 -6.97 27.51
N ILE A 179 22.61 -7.57 26.34
CA ILE A 179 23.15 -8.92 26.20
C ILE A 179 24.70 -8.91 26.23
N GLY A 180 25.33 -7.75 26.04
CA GLY A 180 26.79 -7.60 26.12
C GLY A 180 27.55 -8.05 24.88
N HIS A 181 26.86 -8.33 23.76
CA HIS A 181 27.47 -8.56 22.46
C HIS A 181 26.61 -8.00 21.33
N ASN A 182 27.27 -7.66 20.22
CA ASN A 182 26.64 -7.02 19.07
C ASN A 182 25.57 -7.93 18.43
N GLN A 183 24.32 -7.48 18.42
CA GLN A 183 23.19 -8.15 17.77
C GLN A 183 23.08 -7.85 16.27
N MET A 184 23.96 -7.01 15.72
CA MET A 184 24.03 -6.76 14.28
C MET A 184 24.62 -7.98 13.55
N ASN A 185 23.77 -8.95 13.24
CA ASN A 185 24.10 -10.11 12.43
C ASN A 185 23.67 -9.90 10.97
N ALA A 186 23.95 -10.87 10.09
CA ALA A 186 23.62 -10.79 8.67
C ALA A 186 22.11 -10.56 8.42
N SER A 187 21.24 -11.22 9.17
CA SER A 187 19.78 -11.07 9.02
C SER A 187 19.31 -9.65 9.34
N ASN A 188 19.75 -9.13 10.49
CA ASN A 188 19.40 -7.78 10.94
C ASN A 188 19.99 -6.71 10.01
N ALA A 189 21.21 -6.94 9.50
CA ALA A 189 21.85 -6.05 8.52
C ALA A 189 21.06 -6.03 7.21
N VAL A 190 20.63 -7.18 6.69
CA VAL A 190 19.80 -7.25 5.47
C VAL A 190 18.46 -6.56 5.68
N GLY A 191 17.76 -6.80 6.80
CA GLY A 191 16.51 -6.12 7.12
C GLY A 191 16.66 -4.59 7.20
N THR A 192 17.78 -4.13 7.76
CA THR A 192 18.14 -2.71 7.83
C THR A 192 18.34 -2.11 6.43
N LEU A 193 19.08 -2.81 5.55
CA LEU A 193 19.30 -2.38 4.17
C LEU A 193 17.99 -2.31 3.36
N ILE A 194 17.11 -3.30 3.54
CA ILE A 194 15.78 -3.31 2.91
C ILE A 194 14.98 -2.08 3.36
N SER A 195 15.01 -1.76 4.66
CA SER A 195 14.30 -0.60 5.22
C SER A 195 14.80 0.71 4.63
N ILE A 196 16.12 0.87 4.48
CA ILE A 196 16.74 2.04 3.84
C ILE A 196 16.31 2.13 2.37
N ALA A 197 16.35 1.02 1.63
CA ALA A 197 15.94 0.99 0.23
C ALA A 197 14.46 1.38 0.06
N PHE A 198 13.56 0.82 0.89
CA PHE A 198 12.14 1.17 0.90
C PHE A 198 11.91 2.65 1.19
N PHE A 199 12.62 3.21 2.16
CA PHE A 199 12.55 4.64 2.48
C PHE A 199 12.96 5.52 1.29
N CYS A 200 14.11 5.23 0.68
CA CYS A 200 14.61 5.97 -0.49
C CYS A 200 13.66 5.88 -1.69
N VAL A 201 13.19 4.68 -2.03
CA VAL A 201 12.24 4.45 -3.13
C VAL A 201 10.96 5.24 -2.91
N ASN A 202 10.40 5.20 -1.69
CA ASN A 202 9.16 5.89 -1.38
C ASN A 202 9.31 7.41 -1.40
N ILE A 203 10.41 7.97 -0.86
CA ILE A 203 10.69 9.41 -0.97
C ILE A 203 10.72 9.85 -2.42
N VAL A 204 11.50 9.17 -3.27
CA VAL A 204 11.63 9.55 -4.67
C VAL A 204 10.31 9.39 -5.41
N TYR A 205 9.58 8.30 -5.14
CA TYR A 205 8.30 7.99 -5.77
C TYR A 205 7.24 9.06 -5.49
N PHE A 206 7.01 9.37 -4.20
CA PHE A 206 5.96 10.31 -3.79
C PHE A 206 6.33 11.77 -4.08
N LYS A 207 7.61 12.15 -4.02
CA LYS A 207 8.04 13.49 -4.46
C LYS A 207 7.71 13.73 -5.94
N LYS A 208 7.93 12.74 -6.81
CA LYS A 208 7.60 12.84 -8.24
C LYS A 208 6.10 12.91 -8.53
N ARG A 209 5.26 12.40 -7.62
CA ARG A 209 3.80 12.24 -7.81
C ARG A 209 2.96 13.06 -6.83
N LYS A 210 3.55 14.07 -6.19
CA LYS A 210 2.86 14.91 -5.22
C LYS A 210 1.58 15.55 -5.79
N HIS A 211 1.54 15.83 -7.09
CA HIS A 211 0.38 16.40 -7.78
C HIS A 211 -0.84 15.46 -7.86
N ILE A 212 -0.67 14.15 -7.67
CA ILE A 212 -1.77 13.17 -7.68
C ILE A 212 -2.47 13.09 -6.31
N PHE A 213 -1.71 13.35 -5.25
CA PHE A 213 -2.18 13.27 -3.88
C PHE A 213 -2.54 14.68 -3.41
N VAL A 214 -3.81 15.06 -3.52
CA VAL A 214 -4.28 16.43 -3.23
C VAL A 214 -5.52 16.50 -2.33
N ASN A 215 -6.13 15.35 -2.03
CA ASN A 215 -7.38 15.26 -1.25
C ASN A 215 -7.17 15.32 0.28
#